data_AF-A0A935J2N8-F1
#
_entry.id   AF-A0A935J2N8-F1
#
_cell.length_a   1.000
_cell.length_b   1.000
_cell.length_c   1.000
_cell.angle_alpha   90.00
_cell.angle_beta   90.00
_cell.angle_gamma   90.00
#
_symmetry.space_group_name_H-M   'P 1'
#
loop_
_entity.id
_entity.type
_entity.pdbx_description
1 polymer ?
#
loop_
_entity_poly.entity_id
_entity_poly.type
_entity_poly.pdbx_seq_one_letter_code
_entity_poly.pdbx_strand_id
1 'polypeptide(L)'
;MKNARHLYLIGCGTSYHAAAINSVYIAQLAGLTAIPVLAPQFIAQYAPAVGYEDVGIFVSQSGETKDVLNALEPPRSAAWLVLDWRTWWARR
;
A
#
# COMPACT_ATOMS: atom_id res chain seq x y z
N MET A 1 5.45 -3.97 9.98
CA MET A 1 4.98 -5.08 9.11
C MET A 1 4.75 -6.37 9.88
N LYS A 2 5.72 -6.94 10.62
CA LYS A 2 5.53 -8.24 11.31
C LYS A 2 4.34 -8.33 12.29
N ASN A 3 3.95 -7.20 12.88
CA ASN A 3 2.81 -7.11 13.81
C ASN A 3 1.61 -6.36 13.20
N ALA A 4 1.56 -6.19 11.87
CA ALA A 4 0.46 -5.47 11.26
C ALA A 4 -0.82 -6.32 11.32
N ARG A 5 -1.94 -5.74 11.76
CA ARG A 5 -3.25 -6.40 11.76
C ARG A 5 -3.70 -6.69 10.32
N HIS A 6 -3.65 -5.67 9.46
CA HIS A 6 -3.81 -5.81 8.01
C HIS A 6 -2.67 -5.17 7.25
N LEU A 7 -2.24 -5.81 6.15
CA LEU A 7 -1.29 -5.27 5.19
C LEU A 7 -2.00 -5.02 3.86
N TYR A 8 -2.11 -3.76 3.45
CA TYR A 8 -2.68 -3.37 2.17
C TYR A 8 -1.57 -3.07 1.15
N LEU A 9 -1.65 -3.66 -0.04
CA LEU A 9 -0.76 -3.36 -1.17
C LEU A 9 -1.54 -2.62 -2.23
N ILE A 10 -1.29 -1.34 -2.39
CA ILE A 10 -2.21 -0.43 -3.06
C ILE A 10 -1.52 0.17 -4.28
N GLY A 11 -2.14 0.02 -5.45
CA GLY A 11 -1.58 0.49 -6.72
C GLY A 11 -2.64 0.63 -7.81
N CYS A 12 -2.24 1.13 -8.98
CA CYS A 12 -3.12 1.25 -10.14
C CYS A 12 -2.44 0.64 -11.38
N GLY A 13 -3.23 0.07 -12.30
CA GLY A 13 -2.72 -0.53 -13.54
C GLY A 13 -1.67 -1.61 -13.28
N THR A 14 -0.49 -1.47 -13.89
CA THR A 14 0.62 -2.42 -13.73
C THR A 14 1.06 -2.56 -12.27
N SER A 15 1.05 -1.48 -11.49
CA SER A 15 1.41 -1.53 -10.07
C SER A 15 0.42 -2.34 -9.24
N TYR A 16 -0.87 -2.34 -9.60
CA TYR A 16 -1.86 -3.21 -8.96
C TYR A 16 -1.61 -4.69 -9.25
N HIS A 17 -1.30 -5.04 -10.50
CA HIS A 17 -0.97 -6.43 -10.86
C HIS A 17 0.30 -6.91 -10.14
N ALA A 18 1.31 -6.05 -10.01
CA ALA A 18 2.49 -6.33 -9.21
C ALA A 18 2.16 -6.50 -7.71
N ALA A 19 1.24 -5.70 -7.17
CA ALA A 19 0.75 -5.84 -5.80
C ALA A 19 0.01 -7.18 -5.58
N ALA A 20 -0.84 -7.60 -6.54
CA ALA A 20 -1.54 -8.88 -6.48
C ALA A 20 -0.56 -10.06 -6.47
N ILE A 21 0.42 -10.06 -7.37
CA ILE A 21 1.49 -11.08 -7.37
C ILE A 21 2.28 -11.07 -6.06
N ASN A 22 2.64 -9.89 -5.56
CA ASN A 22 3.35 -9.77 -4.29
C ASN A 22 2.53 -10.27 -3.10
N SER A 23 1.20 -10.18 -3.11
CA SER A 23 0.39 -10.74 -2.02
C SER A 23 0.56 -12.26 -1.89
N VAL A 24 0.72 -12.96 -3.01
CA VAL A 24 1.03 -14.39 -3.04
C VAL A 24 2.42 -14.66 -2.47
N TYR A 25 3.43 -13.91 -2.92
CA TYR A 25 4.80 -14.10 -2.44
C TYR A 25 4.98 -13.74 -0.97
N ILE A 26 4.32 -12.68 -0.48
CA ILE A 26 4.36 -12.33 0.95
C ILE A 26 3.73 -13.45 1.79
N ALA A 27 2.64 -14.06 1.32
CA ALA A 27 2.05 -15.22 2.00
C ALA A 27 3.02 -16.41 1.99
N GLN A 28 3.64 -16.73 0.85
CA GLN A 28 4.53 -17.88 0.71
C GLN A 28 5.87 -17.73 1.44
N LEU A 29 6.46 -16.54 1.41
CA LEU A 29 7.83 -16.30 1.89
C LEU A 29 7.86 -15.77 3.32
N ALA A 30 6.88 -14.96 3.71
CA ALA A 30 6.83 -14.33 5.02
C ALA A 30 5.73 -14.88 5.93
N GLY A 31 4.82 -15.72 5.42
CA GLY A 31 3.68 -16.23 6.18
C GLY A 31 2.67 -15.14 6.57
N LEU A 32 2.67 -14.01 5.85
CA LEU A 32 1.81 -12.87 6.12
C LEU A 32 0.74 -12.72 5.05
N THR A 33 -0.49 -12.40 5.45
CA THR A 33 -1.55 -12.07 4.50
C THR A 33 -1.39 -10.61 4.06
N ALA A 34 -1.43 -10.38 2.76
CA ALA A 34 -1.45 -9.04 2.18
C ALA A 34 -2.67 -8.91 1.25
N ILE A 35 -3.31 -7.74 1.27
CA ILE A 35 -4.54 -7.45 0.53
C ILE A 35 -4.18 -6.52 -0.62
N PRO A 36 -4.16 -6.99 -1.88
CA PRO A 36 -3.98 -6.11 -3.02
C PRO A 36 -5.25 -5.27 -3.24
N VAL A 37 -5.09 -3.96 -3.43
CA VAL A 37 -6.21 -3.02 -3.61
C VAL A 37 -5.94 -2.09 -4.79
N LEU A 38 -6.94 -1.91 -5.65
CA LEU A 38 -6.93 -0.86 -6.66
C LEU A 38 -7.00 0.50 -5.97
N ALA A 39 -6.01 1.37 -6.21
CA ALA A 39 -5.89 2.65 -5.52
C ALA A 39 -7.17 3.52 -5.55
N PRO A 40 -7.89 3.65 -6.69
CA PRO A 40 -9.13 4.43 -6.73
C PRO A 40 -10.26 3.86 -5.84
N GLN A 41 -10.20 2.58 -5.51
CA GLN A 41 -11.21 1.88 -4.70
C GLN A 41 -10.87 1.87 -3.21
N PHE A 42 -9.60 2.13 -2.85
CA PHE A 42 -9.12 2.00 -1.48
C PHE A 42 -9.96 2.79 -0.48
N ILE A 43 -10.25 4.05 -0.81
CA ILE A 43 -11.05 4.93 0.07
C ILE A 43 -12.42 4.35 0.32
N ALA A 44 -13.15 4.08 -0.77
CA ALA A 44 -14.53 3.65 -0.71
C ALA A 44 -14.70 2.27 -0.03
N GLN A 45 -13.71 1.38 -0.16
CA GLN A 45 -13.80 0.01 0.35
C GLN A 45 -13.20 -0.17 1.74
N TYR A 46 -12.11 0.54 2.07
CA TYR A 46 -11.30 0.20 3.24
C TYR A 46 -11.06 1.36 4.20
N ALA A 47 -11.13 2.63 3.78
CA ALA A 47 -10.78 3.75 4.66
C ALA A 47 -11.50 3.74 6.03
N PRO A 48 -12.81 3.40 6.14
CA PRO A 48 -13.48 3.32 7.44
C PRO A 48 -13.00 2.16 8.35
N ALA A 49 -12.36 1.12 7.78
CA ALA A 49 -11.90 -0.06 8.50
C ALA A 49 -10.42 0.01 8.90
N VAL A 50 -9.67 0.97 8.34
CA VAL A 50 -8.24 1.17 8.61
C VAL A 50 -8.06 1.69 10.04
N GLY A 51 -7.24 0.99 10.82
CA GLY A 51 -6.90 1.31 12.20
C GLY A 51 -5.39 1.22 12.46
N TYR A 52 -4.96 1.73 13.62
CA TYR A 52 -3.56 2.04 13.97
C TYR A 52 -2.54 0.92 13.77
N GLU A 53 -3.02 -0.31 13.78
CA GLU A 53 -2.22 -1.53 13.63
C GLU A 53 -2.08 -1.97 12.17
N ASP A 54 -2.73 -1.27 11.24
CA ASP A 54 -2.68 -1.58 9.82
C ASP A 54 -1.50 -0.88 9.13
N VAL A 55 -1.03 -1.52 8.06
CA VAL A 55 0.05 -1.03 7.22
C VAL A 55 -0.45 -0.95 5.79
N GLY A 56 -0.19 0.16 5.12
CA GLY A 56 -0.40 0.27 3.67
C GLY A 56 0.91 0.51 2.94
N ILE A 57 1.15 -0.24 1.88
CA ILE A 57 2.24 -0.02 0.94
C ILE A 57 1.66 0.46 -0.37
N PHE A 58 2.03 1.67 -0.76
CA PHE A 58 1.68 2.23 -2.04
C PHE A 58 2.75 1.97 -3.07
N VAL A 59 2.35 1.31 -4.15
CA VAL A 59 3.21 1.02 -5.29
C VAL A 59 2.81 1.96 -6.41
N SER A 60 3.68 2.91 -6.72
CA SER A 60 3.48 3.82 -7.83
C SER A 60 4.71 3.85 -8.71
N GLN A 61 4.49 3.76 -10.02
CA GLN A 61 5.50 4.21 -10.97
C GLN A 61 5.54 5.74 -10.90
N SER A 62 4.68 6.52 -11.54
CA SER A 62 4.87 8.00 -11.62
C SER A 62 5.04 8.78 -10.30
N GLY A 63 4.61 8.23 -9.15
CA GLY A 63 4.64 8.87 -7.84
C GLY A 63 3.34 9.65 -7.55
N GLU A 64 2.51 9.88 -8.57
CA GLU A 64 1.28 10.69 -8.50
C GLU A 64 0.19 10.04 -7.64
N THR A 65 0.21 8.71 -7.50
CA THR A 65 -0.74 7.98 -6.64
C THR A 65 -0.55 8.33 -5.17
N LYS A 66 0.65 8.79 -4.78
CA LYS A 66 0.96 9.22 -3.41
C LYS A 66 0.10 10.39 -2.95
N ASP A 67 -0.14 11.35 -3.84
CA ASP A 67 -0.83 12.59 -3.51
C ASP A 67 -2.30 12.35 -3.19
N VAL A 68 -2.92 11.35 -3.82
CA VAL A 68 -4.30 10.91 -3.53
C VAL A 68 -4.46 10.47 -2.08
N LEU A 69 -3.38 10.02 -1.42
CA LEU A 69 -3.43 9.41 -0.10
C LEU A 69 -2.96 10.33 1.00
N ASN A 70 -2.01 11.21 0.67
CA ASN A 70 -1.70 12.34 1.52
C ASN A 70 -2.92 13.26 1.64
N ALA A 71 -3.78 13.32 0.61
CA ALA A 71 -5.07 14.00 0.69
C ALA A 71 -6.09 13.29 1.62
N LEU A 72 -5.86 12.01 1.94
CA LEU A 72 -6.65 11.22 2.88
C LEU A 72 -6.07 11.25 4.30
N GLU A 73 -5.50 12.35 4.78
CA GLU A 73 -5.15 12.44 6.20
C GLU A 73 -6.37 12.07 7.07
N PRO A 74 -6.23 11.06 7.95
CA PRO A 74 -6.39 11.40 9.36
C PRO A 74 -5.07 11.23 10.12
N PRO A 75 -4.86 12.04 11.16
CA PRO A 75 -3.71 11.89 12.03
C PRO A 75 -3.79 10.52 12.72
N ARG A 76 -2.76 9.70 12.51
CA ARG A 76 -2.35 8.55 13.32
C ARG A 76 -2.93 7.17 13.01
N SER A 77 -3.84 6.96 12.06
CA SER A 77 -4.55 5.67 11.95
C SER A 77 -3.86 4.52 11.21
N ALA A 78 -2.73 4.66 10.51
CA ALA A 78 -1.99 3.50 9.96
C ALA A 78 -0.57 3.88 9.56
N ALA A 79 0.33 2.89 9.46
CA ALA A 79 1.68 3.12 8.95
C ALA A 79 1.72 3.00 7.43
N TRP A 80 1.99 4.11 6.75
CA TRP A 80 2.06 4.18 5.29
C TRP A 80 3.49 4.16 4.79
N LEU A 81 3.78 3.24 3.85
CA LEU A 81 5.02 3.23 3.09
C LEU A 81 4.71 3.50 1.62
N VAL A 82 5.51 4.33 0.98
CA VAL A 82 5.38 4.63 -0.45
C VAL A 82 6.63 4.12 -1.16
N LEU A 83 6.42 3.21 -2.12
CA LEU A 83 7.44 2.69 -3.00
C LEU A 83 7.29 3.37 -4.38
N ASP A 84 8.20 4.30 -4.64
CA ASP A 84 8.27 5.06 -5.89
C ASP A 84 9.67 4.92 -6.51
N TRP A 85 9.73 4.47 -7.77
CA TRP A 85 10.97 4.37 -8.55
C TRP A 85 11.77 5.68 -8.61
N ARG A 86 11.12 6.86 -8.68
CA ARG A 86 11.81 8.16 -8.72
C ARG A 86 12.55 8.42 -7.42
N THR A 87 11.93 8.13 -6.28
CA THR A 87 12.58 8.28 -4.97
C THR A 87 13.72 7.29 -4.75
N TRP A 88 13.70 6.13 -5.43
CA TRP A 88 14.75 5.13 -5.33
C TRP A 88 16.01 5.51 -6.10
N TRP A 89 15.86 6.12 -7.29
CA TRP A 89 16.99 6.63 -8.08
C TRP A 89 17.59 7.92 -7.50
N ALA A 90 16.77 8.82 -6.95
CA ALA A 90 17.25 10.06 -6.34
C ALA A 90 18.01 9.87 -5.01
N ARG A 91 17.94 8.67 -4.43
CA ARG A 91 18.66 8.28 -3.20
C ARG A 91 19.88 7.38 -3.48
N ARG A 92 20.26 7.20 -4.74
CA ARG A 92 21.53 6.58 -5.15
C ARG A 92 22.57 7.64 -5.48
#